data_AF-A0A925YZ85-F1
#
_entry.id   AF-A0A925YZ85-F1
#
_cell.length_a   1.000
_cell.length_b   1.000
_cell.length_c   1.000
_cell.angle_alpha   90.00
_cell.angle_beta   90.00
_cell.angle_gamma   90.00
#
_symmetry.space_group_name_H-M   'P 1'
#
loop_
_entity.id
_entity.type
_entity.pdbx_description
1 polymer ?
#
loop_
_entity_poly.entity_id
_entity_poly.type
_entity_poly.pdbx_seq_one_letter_code
_entity_poly.pdbx_strand_id
1 'polypeptide(L)'
;YNTAPVISNVPIAEASVGEVLNFNLAAYDSDGDVLKYSFFDSELSGYEFPADVEVLPVCEPNELTIDAISGDIKWNTPCKEGIFLLPVLIDEYRDGNLISSIQVYVLIYVGVNSGVAITNTNAQPDLNVYPNPASELITINFPEQTNFIHILNLNGSMVRVISVSEFHEQALNIKNIISGIYMIRCYGNYGVSTSTFIKL
;
A
#
# COMPACT_ATOMS: atom_id res chain seq x y z
N TYR A 1 13.05 30.93 0.26
CA TYR A 1 12.26 30.14 -0.70
C TYR A 1 11.78 28.90 0.04
N ASN A 2 10.69 28.26 -0.37
CA ASN A 2 10.25 27.01 0.26
C ASN A 2 10.04 25.94 -0.80
N THR A 3 10.68 24.79 -0.63
CA THR A 3 10.46 23.59 -1.41
C THR A 3 9.68 22.61 -0.55
N ALA A 4 8.57 22.06 -1.06
CA ALA A 4 7.79 21.12 -0.26
C ALA A 4 8.58 19.80 -0.03
N PRO A 5 8.39 19.12 1.11
CA PRO A 5 9.03 17.84 1.39
C PRO A 5 8.70 16.79 0.34
N VAL A 6 9.68 15.94 0.03
CA VAL A 6 9.55 14.84 -0.92
C VAL A 6 9.47 13.52 -0.16
N ILE A 7 8.48 12.72 -0.50
CA ILE A 7 8.28 11.36 0.05
C ILE A 7 8.97 10.37 -0.88
N SER A 8 9.92 9.61 -0.35
CA SER A 8 10.73 8.68 -1.16
C SER A 8 10.11 7.30 -1.25
N ASN A 9 9.48 6.82 -0.17
CA ASN A 9 8.84 5.51 -0.14
C ASN A 9 7.37 5.65 -0.52
N VAL A 10 6.90 4.75 -1.39
CA VAL A 10 5.48 4.67 -1.75
C VAL A 10 4.68 4.42 -0.45
N PRO A 11 3.57 5.14 -0.19
CA PRO A 11 2.81 5.06 1.06
C PRO A 11 1.96 3.78 1.14
N ILE A 12 2.63 2.64 1.04
CA ILE A 12 2.06 1.30 1.05
C ILE A 12 2.96 0.41 1.91
N ALA A 13 2.37 -0.27 2.89
CA ALA A 13 3.04 -1.21 3.76
C ALA A 13 2.37 -2.59 3.69
N GLU A 14 3.18 -3.64 3.84
CA GLU A 14 2.73 -5.03 3.93
C GLU A 14 3.08 -5.57 5.32
N ALA A 15 2.12 -6.18 5.98
CA ALA A 15 2.22 -6.73 7.32
C ALA A 15 1.58 -8.12 7.36
N SER A 16 1.91 -8.88 8.40
CA SER A 16 1.27 -10.17 8.67
C SER A 16 0.56 -10.13 10.01
N VAL A 17 -0.55 -10.86 10.13
CA VAL A 17 -1.22 -11.07 11.40
C VAL A 17 -0.23 -11.64 12.40
N GLY A 18 -0.14 -11.02 13.58
CA GLY A 18 0.75 -11.46 14.66
C GLY A 18 2.20 -10.96 14.55
N GLU A 19 2.56 -10.19 13.51
CA GLU A 19 3.94 -9.76 13.29
C GLU A 19 4.10 -8.23 13.33
N VAL A 20 5.21 -7.78 13.91
CA VAL A 20 5.53 -6.35 13.99
C VAL A 20 5.76 -5.79 12.59
N LEU A 21 4.97 -4.79 12.22
CA LEU A 21 5.24 -3.93 11.07
C LEU A 21 6.13 -2.76 11.49
N ASN A 22 7.18 -2.50 10.70
CA ASN A 22 7.93 -1.25 10.74
C ASN A 22 7.93 -0.65 9.33
N PHE A 23 7.58 0.63 9.22
CA PHE A 23 7.48 1.34 7.95
C PHE A 23 7.90 2.79 8.12
N ASN A 24 8.46 3.41 7.08
CA ASN A 24 8.81 4.83 7.08
C ASN A 24 8.57 5.39 5.68
N LEU A 25 7.98 6.59 5.60
CA LEU A 25 7.74 7.29 4.32
C LEU A 25 9.02 7.80 3.66
N ALA A 26 10.12 7.84 4.40
CA ALA A 26 11.41 8.41 4.02
C ALA A 26 11.23 9.81 3.41
N ALA A 27 10.44 10.64 4.11
CA ALA A 27 10.23 12.02 3.73
C ALA A 27 11.47 12.85 4.07
N TYR A 28 11.85 13.74 3.16
CA TYR A 28 12.97 14.65 3.36
C TYR A 28 12.67 16.01 2.74
N ASP A 29 13.25 17.06 3.33
CA ASP A 29 13.21 18.42 2.78
C ASP A 29 14.58 18.82 2.24
N SER A 30 14.60 19.51 1.09
CA SER A 30 15.83 19.95 0.42
C SER A 30 16.34 21.30 0.91
N ASP A 31 15.48 22.09 1.55
CA ASP A 31 15.85 23.38 2.11
C ASP A 31 16.47 23.24 3.52
N GLY A 32 16.41 22.05 4.10
CA GLY A 32 16.98 21.69 5.40
C GLY A 32 16.02 21.93 6.57
N ASP A 33 14.72 22.05 6.30
CA ASP A 33 13.71 22.27 7.32
C ASP A 33 13.46 21.01 8.15
N VAL A 34 12.98 21.24 9.39
CA VAL A 34 12.68 20.14 10.31
C VAL A 34 11.30 19.61 10.00
N LEU A 35 11.23 18.30 9.72
CA LEU A 35 9.97 17.59 9.56
C LEU A 35 9.52 16.99 10.89
N LYS A 36 8.23 17.09 11.17
CA LYS A 36 7.58 16.41 12.30
C LYS A 36 6.40 15.59 11.82
N TYR A 37 6.20 14.46 12.47
CA TYR A 37 5.24 13.45 12.03
C TYR A 37 4.19 13.20 13.11
N SER A 38 2.94 13.03 12.69
CA SER A 38 1.84 12.64 13.56
C SER A 38 0.75 11.90 12.79
N PHE A 39 -0.12 11.21 13.51
CA PHE A 39 -1.40 10.76 12.94
C PHE A 39 -2.44 11.88 13.10
N PHE A 40 -3.41 11.91 12.18
CA PHE A 40 -4.56 12.81 12.28
C PHE A 40 -5.85 12.00 12.11
N ASP A 41 -6.93 12.43 12.76
CA ASP A 41 -8.22 11.79 12.58
C ASP A 41 -8.73 12.02 11.15
N SER A 42 -9.01 10.94 10.43
CA SER A 42 -9.59 11.00 9.09
C SER A 42 -11.01 10.46 9.11
N GLU A 43 -11.94 11.24 8.57
CA GLU A 43 -13.35 10.82 8.41
C GLU A 43 -13.60 10.01 7.12
N LEU A 44 -12.57 9.39 6.54
CA LEU A 44 -12.71 8.71 5.24
C LEU A 44 -13.51 7.42 5.40
N SER A 45 -14.75 7.41 4.89
CA SER A 45 -15.63 6.24 5.02
C SER A 45 -15.10 5.03 4.23
N GLY A 46 -15.24 3.83 4.78
CA GLY A 46 -14.91 2.58 4.10
C GLY A 46 -13.49 2.07 4.34
N TYR A 47 -12.70 2.75 5.16
CA TYR A 47 -11.40 2.30 5.63
C TYR A 47 -11.39 2.20 7.15
N GLU A 48 -10.69 1.19 7.68
CA GLU A 48 -10.48 1.02 9.12
C GLU A 48 -9.11 1.60 9.53
N PHE A 49 -9.09 2.34 10.64
CA PHE A 49 -7.83 2.73 11.27
C PHE A 49 -7.30 1.55 12.09
N PRO A 50 -5.98 1.25 12.06
CA PRO A 50 -5.43 0.06 12.74
C PRO A 50 -5.76 -0.06 14.23
N ALA A 51 -5.85 1.07 14.95
CA ALA A 51 -6.14 1.08 16.39
C ALA A 51 -7.63 0.86 16.73
N ASP A 52 -8.52 0.92 15.74
CA ASP A 52 -9.97 0.75 15.93
C ASP A 52 -10.41 -0.73 15.82
N VAL A 53 -9.47 -1.63 15.53
CA VAL A 53 -9.73 -3.07 15.44
C VAL A 53 -9.90 -3.67 16.82
N GLU A 54 -10.95 -4.46 17.02
CA GLU A 54 -11.17 -5.21 18.25
C GLU A 54 -9.97 -6.12 18.57
N VAL A 55 -9.33 -5.87 19.70
CA VAL A 55 -8.10 -6.56 20.10
C VAL A 55 -8.44 -7.85 20.83
N LEU A 56 -8.14 -8.99 20.19
CA LEU A 56 -8.16 -10.28 20.88
C LEU A 56 -6.89 -10.42 21.76
N PRO A 57 -6.91 -11.17 22.88
CA PRO A 57 -5.75 -11.31 23.76
C PRO A 57 -4.47 -11.85 23.11
N VAL A 58 -4.61 -12.61 22.01
CA VAL A 58 -3.48 -13.14 21.19
C VAL A 58 -2.67 -12.04 20.51
N CYS A 59 -3.16 -10.82 20.59
CA CYS A 59 -2.84 -9.73 19.71
C CYS A 59 -2.30 -8.50 20.44
N GLU A 60 -2.13 -8.63 21.75
CA GLU A 60 -1.52 -7.62 22.58
C GLU A 60 0.02 -7.67 22.45
N PRO A 61 0.68 -6.52 22.21
CA PRO A 61 0.11 -5.18 22.10
C PRO A 61 -0.35 -4.82 20.67
N ASN A 62 -1.62 -4.45 20.46
CA ASN A 62 -2.12 -3.91 19.19
C ASN A 62 -1.88 -2.39 19.12
N GLU A 63 -0.63 -1.98 19.27
CA GLU A 63 -0.24 -0.58 19.39
C GLU A 63 0.32 -0.06 18.07
N LEU A 64 -0.23 1.06 17.60
CA LEU A 64 0.26 1.81 16.44
C LEU A 64 0.92 3.11 16.91
N THR A 65 2.17 3.31 16.55
CA THR A 65 2.94 4.52 16.89
C THR A 65 3.63 5.11 15.66
N ILE A 66 3.92 6.40 15.75
CA ILE A 66 4.81 7.11 14.83
C ILE A 66 5.80 7.94 15.63
N ASP A 67 7.09 7.79 15.36
CA ASP A 67 8.11 8.63 15.96
C ASP A 67 8.07 10.03 15.33
N ALA A 68 7.85 11.05 16.17
CA ALA A 68 7.60 12.41 15.70
C ALA A 68 8.80 13.08 15.01
N ILE A 69 10.00 12.49 15.06
CA ILE A 69 11.23 13.05 14.49
C ILE A 69 11.70 12.26 13.28
N SER A 70 11.76 10.93 13.40
CA SER A 70 12.22 10.05 12.33
C SER A 70 11.11 9.69 11.33
N GLY A 71 9.84 9.77 11.74
CA GLY A 71 8.71 9.29 10.95
C GLY A 71 8.59 7.77 10.92
N ASP A 72 9.31 7.05 11.79
CA ASP A 72 9.20 5.60 11.91
C ASP A 72 7.82 5.22 12.44
N ILE A 73 7.05 4.53 11.60
CA ILE A 73 5.75 3.97 11.91
C ILE A 73 5.94 2.54 12.37
N LYS A 74 5.37 2.21 13.53
CA LYS A 74 5.39 0.86 14.10
C LYS A 74 3.97 0.42 14.40
N TRP A 75 3.60 -0.77 13.93
CA TRP A 75 2.40 -1.47 14.37
C TRP A 75 2.83 -2.79 15.00
N ASN A 76 2.69 -2.90 16.33
CA ASN A 76 3.28 -4.02 17.09
C ASN A 76 2.70 -5.38 16.69
N THR A 77 1.38 -5.52 16.60
CA THR A 77 0.75 -6.82 16.30
C THR A 77 -0.59 -6.60 15.57
N PRO A 78 -0.61 -6.56 14.22
CA PRO A 78 -1.86 -6.55 13.46
C PRO A 78 -2.68 -7.81 13.74
N CYS A 79 -3.99 -7.64 13.93
CA CYS A 79 -4.86 -8.69 14.47
C CYS A 79 -5.84 -9.32 13.50
N LYS A 80 -6.04 -8.64 12.39
CA LYS A 80 -7.09 -8.93 11.44
C LYS A 80 -6.52 -8.72 10.06
N GLU A 81 -6.72 -9.71 9.20
CA GLU A 81 -6.42 -9.57 7.78
C GLU A 81 -7.30 -8.47 7.18
N GLY A 82 -6.73 -7.69 6.27
CA GLY A 82 -7.47 -6.62 5.62
C GLY A 82 -6.61 -5.45 5.18
N ILE A 83 -7.28 -4.38 4.82
CA ILE A 83 -6.68 -3.13 4.38
C ILE A 83 -7.00 -2.07 5.43
N PHE A 84 -5.95 -1.44 5.93
CA PHE A 84 -6.06 -0.34 6.86
C PHE A 84 -5.56 0.94 6.20
N LEU A 85 -6.18 2.06 6.56
CA LEU A 85 -5.75 3.37 6.11
C LEU A 85 -5.17 4.14 7.28
N LEU A 86 -3.92 4.56 7.12
CA LEU A 86 -3.19 5.30 8.12
C LEU A 86 -2.96 6.75 7.66
N PRO A 87 -3.77 7.70 8.16
CA PRO A 87 -3.59 9.13 7.91
C PRO A 87 -2.37 9.67 8.66
N VAL A 88 -1.38 10.15 7.92
CA VAL A 88 -0.13 10.74 8.43
C VAL A 88 -0.07 12.21 8.04
N LEU A 89 0.21 13.07 9.02
CA LEU A 89 0.52 14.47 8.82
C LEU A 89 2.04 14.66 8.91
N ILE A 90 2.60 15.40 7.96
CA ILE A 90 4.00 15.81 7.93
C ILE A 90 4.03 17.33 7.99
N ASP A 91 4.46 17.87 9.12
CA ASP A 91 4.62 19.30 9.35
C ASP A 91 6.07 19.73 9.10
N GLU A 92 6.25 20.82 8.39
CA GLU A 92 7.53 21.42 8.05
C GLU A 92 7.77 22.69 8.87
N TYR A 93 8.91 22.76 9.56
CA TYR A 93 9.27 23.86 10.45
C TYR A 93 10.59 24.53 10.04
N ARG A 94 10.56 25.86 10.00
CA ARG A 94 11.75 26.72 9.80
C ARG A 94 11.90 27.68 10.97
N ASP A 95 13.08 27.67 11.59
CA ASP A 95 13.38 28.49 12.79
C ASP A 95 12.34 28.34 13.91
N GLY A 96 11.77 27.14 14.05
CA GLY A 96 10.74 26.82 15.05
C GLY A 96 9.31 27.24 14.69
N ASN A 97 9.09 27.89 13.54
CA ASN A 97 7.76 28.24 13.05
C ASN A 97 7.26 27.19 12.05
N LEU A 98 6.00 26.78 12.18
CA LEU A 98 5.33 25.94 11.20
C LEU A 98 5.17 26.73 9.89
N ILE A 99 5.62 26.17 8.78
CA ILE A 99 5.56 26.83 7.47
C ILE A 99 4.75 26.06 6.43
N SER A 100 4.61 24.74 6.57
CA SER A 100 3.83 23.90 5.67
C SER A 100 3.37 22.62 6.38
N SER A 101 2.30 22.02 5.87
CA SER A 101 1.79 20.72 6.33
C SER A 101 1.31 19.90 5.13
N ILE A 102 1.67 18.63 5.07
CA ILE A 102 1.25 17.69 4.03
C ILE A 102 0.53 16.52 4.68
N GLN A 103 -0.63 16.16 4.14
CA GLN A 103 -1.37 14.96 4.51
C GLN A 103 -1.04 13.82 3.55
N VAL A 104 -0.76 12.65 4.11
CA VAL A 104 -0.43 11.43 3.39
C VAL A 104 -1.28 10.31 3.94
N TYR A 105 -1.80 9.47 3.07
CA TYR A 105 -2.54 8.29 3.47
C TYR A 105 -1.71 7.05 3.14
N VAL A 106 -1.32 6.29 4.17
CA VAL A 106 -0.61 5.02 4.02
C VAL A 106 -1.60 3.88 3.99
N LEU A 107 -1.56 3.07 2.94
CA LEU A 107 -2.33 1.81 2.88
C LEU A 107 -1.51 0.70 3.52
N ILE A 108 -2.08 0.01 4.51
CA ILE A 108 -1.45 -1.13 5.16
C ILE A 108 -2.24 -2.39 4.81
N TYR A 109 -1.54 -3.36 4.25
CA TYR A 109 -2.08 -4.67 3.91
C TYR A 109 -1.67 -5.69 4.94
N VAL A 110 -2.63 -6.26 5.65
CA VAL A 110 -2.39 -7.32 6.63
C VAL A 110 -2.87 -8.64 6.03
N GLY A 111 -1.94 -9.58 5.82
CA GLY A 111 -2.25 -10.94 5.41
C GLY A 111 -1.90 -11.97 6.49
N VAL A 112 -2.14 -13.26 6.23
CA VAL A 112 -1.60 -14.34 7.06
C VAL A 112 -0.27 -14.81 6.51
N ASN A 113 0.74 -14.94 7.39
CA ASN A 113 1.92 -15.72 7.06
C ASN A 113 1.53 -17.20 7.03
N SER A 114 1.17 -17.69 5.85
CA SER A 114 1.14 -19.12 5.60
C SER A 114 2.59 -19.61 5.60
N GLY A 115 3.09 -20.00 6.76
CA GLY A 115 4.40 -20.63 6.96
C GLY A 115 4.51 -22.02 6.31
N VAL A 116 4.06 -22.15 5.07
CA VAL A 116 4.23 -23.34 4.26
C VAL A 116 4.81 -22.89 2.93
N ALA A 117 6.09 -23.20 2.72
CA ALA A 117 6.58 -23.44 1.37
C ALA A 117 5.83 -24.67 0.85
N ILE A 118 4.65 -24.46 0.22
CA ILE A 118 3.93 -25.55 -0.40
C ILE A 118 4.67 -25.87 -1.70
N THR A 119 5.39 -26.99 -1.68
CA THR A 119 5.89 -27.68 -2.86
C THR A 119 4.74 -27.86 -3.86
N ASN A 120 4.94 -27.40 -5.09
CA ASN A 120 4.08 -27.56 -6.27
C ASN A 120 3.06 -28.72 -6.17
N THR A 121 1.77 -28.41 -6.04
CA THR A 121 0.70 -29.31 -6.53
C THR A 121 -0.59 -28.54 -6.85
N ASN A 122 -0.83 -28.42 -8.15
CA ASN A 122 -2.11 -28.29 -8.87
C ASN A 122 -2.73 -26.89 -9.06
N ALA A 123 -2.59 -26.42 -10.31
CA ALA A 123 -3.41 -25.49 -11.10
C ALA A 123 -3.50 -24.01 -10.62
N GLN A 124 -2.48 -23.22 -10.96
CA GLN A 124 -2.62 -21.76 -11.00
C GLN A 124 -3.65 -21.35 -12.07
N PRO A 125 -4.56 -20.38 -11.81
CA PRO A 125 -4.63 -19.23 -12.68
C PRO A 125 -3.34 -18.42 -12.44
N ASP A 126 -2.39 -18.56 -13.37
CA ASP A 126 -1.35 -17.58 -13.70
C ASP A 126 -1.92 -16.17 -13.50
N LEU A 127 -1.33 -15.28 -12.69
CA LEU A 127 -1.65 -13.86 -12.85
C LEU A 127 -1.31 -13.48 -14.30
N ASN A 128 -2.33 -13.40 -15.13
CA ASN A 128 -2.22 -13.32 -16.58
C ASN A 128 -2.91 -12.05 -17.07
N VAL A 129 -2.24 -11.33 -17.96
CA VAL A 129 -2.73 -10.07 -18.50
C VAL A 129 -2.79 -10.17 -20.02
N TYR A 130 -3.98 -10.01 -20.60
CA TYR A 130 -4.19 -10.11 -22.04
C TYR A 130 -5.21 -9.08 -22.58
N PRO A 131 -5.06 -8.60 -23.82
CA PRO A 131 -3.89 -8.79 -24.66
C PRO A 131 -2.67 -8.07 -24.08
N ASN A 132 -1.48 -8.60 -24.36
CA ASN A 132 -0.23 -7.93 -24.05
C ASN A 132 0.69 -8.08 -25.28
N PRO A 133 1.05 -7.00 -25.99
CA PRO A 133 0.74 -5.58 -25.71
C PRO A 133 -0.74 -5.17 -25.93
N ALA A 134 -1.17 -4.05 -25.34
CA ALA A 134 -2.52 -3.50 -25.47
C ALA A 134 -2.57 -1.97 -25.57
N SER A 135 -3.61 -1.42 -26.23
CA SER A 135 -3.79 0.04 -26.41
C SER A 135 -4.93 0.64 -25.57
N GLU A 136 -6.02 -0.09 -25.34
CA GLU A 136 -7.22 0.47 -24.68
C GLU A 136 -7.79 -0.42 -23.58
N LEU A 137 -7.84 -1.74 -23.77
CA LEU A 137 -8.42 -2.69 -22.84
C LEU A 137 -7.44 -3.83 -22.57
N ILE A 138 -7.35 -4.23 -21.30
CA ILE A 138 -6.73 -5.47 -20.85
C ILE A 138 -7.71 -6.24 -19.97
N THR A 139 -7.50 -7.52 -19.89
CA THR A 139 -8.13 -8.45 -18.98
C THR A 139 -7.07 -9.02 -18.07
N ILE A 140 -7.37 -9.04 -16.78
CA ILE A 140 -6.47 -9.55 -15.74
C ILE A 140 -7.15 -10.76 -15.14
N ASN A 141 -6.56 -11.94 -15.33
CA ASN A 141 -6.91 -13.13 -14.55
C ASN A 141 -5.99 -13.17 -13.34
N PHE A 142 -6.56 -13.35 -12.15
CA PHE A 142 -5.81 -13.27 -10.91
C PHE A 142 -6.16 -14.42 -9.96
N PRO A 143 -5.28 -14.74 -9.00
CA PRO A 143 -5.52 -15.83 -8.06
C PRO A 143 -6.81 -15.65 -7.25
N GLU A 144 -7.40 -16.77 -6.83
CA GLU A 144 -8.51 -16.76 -5.88
C GLU A 144 -8.13 -16.02 -4.59
N GLN A 145 -9.11 -15.41 -3.93
CA GLN A 145 -8.93 -14.60 -2.72
C GLN A 145 -8.03 -13.37 -2.92
N THR A 146 -7.80 -12.92 -4.16
CA THR A 146 -7.30 -11.57 -4.41
C THR A 146 -8.34 -10.56 -3.94
N ASN A 147 -7.94 -9.60 -3.13
CA ASN A 147 -8.79 -8.50 -2.66
C ASN A 147 -8.61 -7.25 -3.54
N PHE A 148 -7.41 -7.00 -4.04
CA PHE A 148 -7.11 -5.83 -4.86
C PHE A 148 -5.92 -6.05 -5.81
N ILE A 149 -5.92 -5.23 -6.87
CA ILE A 149 -4.93 -5.22 -7.94
C ILE A 149 -4.31 -3.82 -8.03
N HIS A 150 -3.00 -3.75 -7.94
CA HIS A 150 -2.22 -2.53 -8.17
C HIS A 150 -1.63 -2.52 -9.57
N ILE A 151 -1.69 -1.36 -10.21
CA ILE A 151 -0.96 -1.09 -11.44
C ILE A 151 0.09 -0.03 -11.12
N LEU A 152 1.34 -0.36 -11.41
CA LEU A 152 2.51 0.44 -11.09
C LEU A 152 3.27 0.72 -12.40
N ASN A 153 3.87 1.89 -12.53
CA ASN A 153 4.85 2.14 -13.59
C ASN A 153 6.21 1.47 -13.25
N LEU A 154 7.17 1.50 -14.17
CA LEU A 154 8.51 0.93 -13.93
C LEU A 154 9.29 1.57 -12.78
N ASN A 155 8.96 2.81 -12.41
CA ASN A 155 9.57 3.49 -11.26
C ASN A 155 8.90 3.08 -9.93
N GLY A 156 7.94 2.15 -9.95
CA GLY A 156 7.19 1.73 -8.77
C GLY A 156 6.10 2.71 -8.34
N SER A 157 5.89 3.82 -9.05
CA SER A 157 4.79 4.74 -8.72
C SER A 157 3.45 4.10 -9.06
N MET A 158 2.51 4.20 -8.14
CA MET A 158 1.16 3.69 -8.30
C MET A 158 0.37 4.50 -9.33
N VAL A 159 -0.25 3.81 -10.27
CA VAL A 159 -1.04 4.37 -11.37
C VAL A 159 -2.52 4.14 -11.14
N ARG A 160 -2.89 2.97 -10.59
CA ARG A 160 -4.28 2.63 -10.25
C ARG A 160 -4.33 1.53 -9.19
N VAL A 161 -5.37 1.57 -8.36
CA VAL A 161 -5.83 0.48 -7.48
C VAL A 161 -7.21 0.03 -7.93
N ILE A 162 -7.44 -1.27 -7.94
CA ILE A 162 -8.71 -1.89 -8.29
C ILE A 162 -9.08 -2.84 -7.16
N SER A 163 -10.21 -2.61 -6.48
CA SER A 163 -10.81 -3.63 -5.63
C SER A 163 -11.47 -4.69 -6.50
N VAL A 164 -11.29 -5.95 -6.16
CA VAL A 164 -11.89 -7.07 -6.89
C VAL A 164 -12.74 -7.90 -5.93
N SER A 165 -13.84 -8.43 -6.45
CA SER A 165 -14.80 -9.25 -5.70
C SER A 165 -15.06 -10.54 -6.46
N GLU A 166 -14.95 -11.70 -5.78
CA GLU A 166 -15.36 -13.09 -6.13
C GLU A 166 -15.04 -13.66 -7.53
N PHE A 167 -14.99 -12.85 -8.58
CA PHE A 167 -14.59 -13.21 -9.93
C PHE A 167 -13.08 -13.14 -10.06
N HIS A 168 -12.46 -14.16 -10.64
CA HIS A 168 -11.02 -14.28 -10.85
C HIS A 168 -10.53 -13.62 -12.14
N GLU A 169 -11.33 -12.71 -12.69
CA GLU A 169 -11.10 -12.02 -13.96
C GLU A 169 -11.66 -10.59 -13.88
N GLN A 170 -10.89 -9.60 -14.33
CA GLN A 170 -11.30 -8.20 -14.40
C GLN A 170 -10.86 -7.57 -15.71
N ALA A 171 -11.81 -7.04 -16.47
CA ALA A 171 -11.53 -6.18 -17.60
C ALA A 171 -11.23 -4.75 -17.13
N LEU A 172 -10.19 -4.13 -17.70
CA LEU A 172 -9.73 -2.81 -17.34
C LEU A 172 -9.47 -1.95 -18.58
N ASN A 173 -10.03 -0.74 -18.57
CA ASN A 173 -9.71 0.29 -19.55
C ASN A 173 -8.44 1.06 -19.14
N ILE A 174 -7.42 0.98 -20.00
CA ILE A 174 -6.10 1.59 -19.88
C ILE A 174 -5.85 2.70 -20.91
N LYS A 175 -6.87 3.12 -21.68
CA LYS A 175 -6.75 4.12 -22.76
C LYS A 175 -6.09 5.43 -22.31
N ASN A 176 -6.36 5.84 -21.07
CA ASN A 176 -5.89 7.11 -20.51
C ASN A 176 -4.57 6.99 -19.72
N ILE A 177 -3.92 5.81 -19.77
CA ILE A 177 -2.59 5.60 -19.19
C ILE A 177 -1.55 5.83 -20.30
N ILE A 178 -0.45 6.49 -19.98
CA ILE A 178 0.65 6.78 -20.92
C ILE A 178 1.25 5.46 -21.44
N SER A 179 1.72 5.44 -22.68
CA SER A 179 2.42 4.28 -23.25
C SER A 179 3.69 3.94 -22.46
N GLY A 180 3.90 2.65 -22.19
CA GLY A 180 5.00 2.20 -21.35
C GLY A 180 4.83 0.77 -20.82
N ILE A 181 5.78 0.36 -19.98
CA ILE A 181 5.72 -0.93 -19.29
C ILE A 181 5.14 -0.71 -17.89
N TYR A 182 4.23 -1.59 -17.50
CA TYR A 182 3.54 -1.55 -16.23
C TYR A 182 3.66 -2.88 -15.51
N MET A 183 3.69 -2.82 -14.18
CA MET A 183 3.65 -3.97 -13.30
C MET A 183 2.27 -4.07 -12.67
N ILE A 184 1.70 -5.27 -12.68
CA ILE A 184 0.47 -5.61 -11.98
C ILE A 184 0.83 -6.43 -10.75
N ARG A 185 0.34 -6.01 -9.58
CA ARG A 185 0.44 -6.79 -8.34
C ARG A 185 -0.97 -7.12 -7.84
N CYS A 186 -1.26 -8.40 -7.68
CA CYS A 186 -2.48 -8.89 -7.06
C CYS A 186 -2.17 -9.29 -5.63
N TYR A 187 -2.97 -8.80 -4.70
CA TYR A 187 -2.81 -9.06 -3.29
C TYR A 187 -4.02 -9.85 -2.80
N GLY A 188 -3.75 -10.97 -2.15
CA GLY A 188 -4.78 -11.79 -1.53
C GLY A 188 -4.28 -12.49 -0.28
N ASN A 189 -5.13 -13.32 0.31
CA ASN A 189 -4.84 -14.02 1.56
C ASN A 189 -3.61 -14.96 1.47
N TYR A 190 -3.25 -15.40 0.27
CA TYR A 190 -2.10 -16.27 0.02
C TYR A 190 -0.81 -15.51 -0.38
N GLY A 191 -0.80 -14.17 -0.28
CA GLY A 191 0.35 -13.33 -0.59
C GLY A 191 0.19 -12.51 -1.87
N VAL A 192 1.33 -12.10 -2.44
CA VAL A 192 1.37 -11.17 -3.59
C VAL A 192 1.77 -11.91 -4.86
N SER A 193 0.95 -11.83 -5.89
CA SER A 193 1.28 -12.28 -7.25
C SER A 193 1.63 -11.08 -8.14
N THR A 194 2.64 -11.21 -9.00
CA THR A 194 3.10 -10.11 -9.86
C THR A 194 3.13 -10.52 -11.33
N SER A 195 2.74 -9.62 -12.22
CA SER A 195 2.86 -9.76 -13.67
C SER A 195 3.18 -8.41 -14.32
N THR A 196 3.43 -8.39 -15.63
CA THR A 196 3.75 -7.16 -16.37
C THR A 196 2.95 -7.08 -17.66
N PHE A 197 2.67 -5.86 -18.11
CA PHE A 197 2.09 -5.63 -19.44
C PHE A 197 2.67 -4.38 -20.11
N ILE A 198 2.53 -4.34 -21.45
CA ILE A 198 2.98 -3.24 -22.29
C ILE A 198 1.75 -2.46 -22.79
N LYS A 199 1.66 -1.18 -22.42
CA LYS A 199 0.74 -0.20 -22.99
C LYS A 199 1.36 0.41 -24.24
N LEU A 200 0.68 0.26 -25.39
CA LEU A 200 1.03 0.89 -26.66
C LEU A 200 0.56 2.34 -26.73
#